data_AF-A0A7T2WP17-F1
#
_entry.id   AF-A0A7T2WP17-F1
#
_cell.length_a   1.000
_cell.length_b   1.000
_cell.length_c   1.000
_cell.angle_alpha   90.00
_cell.angle_beta   90.00
_cell.angle_gamma   90.00
#
_symmetry.space_group_name_H-M   'P 1'
#
loop_
_entity.id
_entity.type
_entity.pdbx_description
1 polymer ?
#
loop_
_entity_poly.entity_id
_entity_poly.type
_entity_poly.pdbx_seq_one_letter_code
_entity_poly.pdbx_strand_id
1 'polypeptide(L)'
;MSDFLDGLSGSGRHAADGGVPVADGAVPTADAEAVAPRSEDPERADDPDLRDQLARLAESKGSPLWLRRAKARGDAVVRDAAVLMLFGRGGAPRTDAGRAALPHLEEKGVADVDIVLLQRASTLRLHPGQVAFPGGGRDPEDDSMVAAALREAEEEAGIVPASVDVLGQLEPLYIPVSRFQVTPVVGYWAVPGVVSVMDEAESYSVYRVAIADLVAPANRGSFSRPDLAITTPAFDVGVLKVWGFTAGILDFALDELGWALDWDRKAAIDIDY
;
A
#
# COMPACT_ATOMS: atom_id res chain seq x y z
N MET A 1 17.30 55.52 -10.20
CA MET A 1 18.28 56.61 -10.43
C MET A 1 19.65 55.96 -10.43
N SER A 2 20.38 56.13 -11.54
CA SER A 2 21.77 55.73 -11.81
C SER A 2 22.11 54.30 -12.22
N ASP A 3 22.40 54.25 -13.52
CA ASP A 3 23.24 53.37 -14.33
C ASP A 3 24.73 53.22 -13.91
N PHE A 4 25.39 52.27 -14.61
CA PHE A 4 26.78 52.29 -15.12
C PHE A 4 27.91 51.91 -14.14
N LEU A 5 29.00 51.20 -14.47
CA LEU A 5 29.55 50.47 -15.64
C LEU A 5 30.80 49.69 -15.09
N ASP A 6 31.19 48.51 -15.58
CA ASP A 6 32.36 48.24 -16.45
C ASP A 6 32.55 46.70 -16.43
N GLY A 7 32.84 45.92 -17.47
CA GLY A 7 33.50 46.20 -18.75
C GLY A 7 34.83 45.45 -18.80
N LEU A 8 34.91 44.23 -19.39
CA LEU A 8 36.15 43.67 -19.95
C LEU A 8 35.86 42.69 -21.09
N SER A 9 36.47 42.99 -22.24
CA SER A 9 36.54 42.20 -23.47
C SER A 9 37.93 41.55 -23.57
N GLY A 10 38.01 40.34 -24.13
CA GLY A 10 39.28 39.64 -24.35
C GLY A 10 39.12 38.38 -25.21
N SER A 11 39.76 38.41 -26.39
CA SER A 11 39.69 37.50 -27.53
C SER A 11 40.29 36.09 -27.38
N GLY A 12 39.57 35.08 -27.91
CA GLY A 12 40.00 34.11 -28.95
C GLY A 12 41.19 33.16 -28.74
N ARG A 13 40.96 31.84 -28.87
CA ARG A 13 41.56 30.92 -29.89
C ARG A 13 41.13 29.44 -29.73
N HIS A 14 41.11 28.78 -30.88
CA HIS A 14 40.89 27.39 -31.30
C HIS A 14 40.99 26.19 -30.32
N ALA A 15 40.01 25.29 -30.55
CA ALA A 15 40.07 23.84 -30.79
C ALA A 15 40.58 22.89 -29.68
N ALA A 16 39.66 22.06 -29.18
CA ALA A 16 39.88 20.61 -29.07
C ALA A 16 38.51 19.91 -28.98
N ASP A 17 38.30 19.01 -29.92
CA ASP A 17 37.28 17.97 -29.95
C ASP A 17 37.47 17.05 -28.73
N GLY A 18 36.41 16.81 -27.99
CA GLY A 18 36.45 16.13 -26.70
C GLY A 18 35.07 15.66 -26.31
N GLY A 19 34.62 14.58 -26.96
CA GLY A 19 33.38 13.89 -26.63
C GLY A 19 33.34 13.54 -25.15
N VAL A 20 32.31 14.04 -24.47
CA VAL A 20 31.94 13.57 -23.14
C VAL A 20 31.31 12.19 -23.31
N PRO A 21 31.81 11.13 -22.65
CA PRO A 21 31.16 9.84 -22.73
C PRO A 21 29.81 9.93 -22.01
N VAL A 22 28.75 9.58 -22.73
CA VAL A 22 27.45 9.27 -22.14
C VAL A 22 27.68 8.02 -21.30
N ALA A 23 27.76 8.19 -19.98
CA ALA A 23 27.73 7.05 -19.07
C ALA A 23 26.33 6.46 -19.14
N ASP A 24 26.21 5.29 -19.78
CA ASP A 24 25.10 4.37 -19.60
C ASP A 24 25.05 3.98 -18.11
N GLY A 25 24.33 4.78 -17.34
CA GLY A 25 23.92 4.44 -16.00
C GLY A 25 22.80 3.44 -16.10
N ALA A 26 23.15 2.15 -16.20
CA ALA A 26 22.22 1.07 -15.96
C ALA A 26 21.53 1.32 -14.61
N VAL A 27 20.22 1.53 -14.65
CA VAL A 27 19.37 1.52 -13.46
C VAL A 27 19.51 0.11 -12.86
N PRO A 28 19.97 -0.04 -11.61
CA PRO A 28 20.02 -1.36 -11.00
C PRO A 28 18.58 -1.84 -10.81
N THR A 29 18.20 -2.88 -11.54
CA THR A 29 16.99 -3.66 -11.27
C THR A 29 17.16 -4.27 -9.89
N ALA A 30 16.37 -3.80 -8.92
CA ALA A 30 16.31 -4.44 -7.62
C ALA A 30 15.70 -5.83 -7.84
N ASP A 31 16.50 -6.87 -7.62
CA ASP A 31 16.03 -8.24 -7.67
C ASP A 31 14.82 -8.38 -6.72
N ALA A 32 13.65 -8.68 -7.29
CA ALA A 32 12.47 -9.06 -6.53
C ALA A 32 12.76 -10.43 -5.87
N GLU A 33 13.41 -10.41 -4.70
CA GLU A 33 13.63 -11.63 -3.93
C GLU A 33 12.26 -12.18 -3.48
N ALA A 34 11.88 -13.32 -4.07
CA ALA A 34 10.79 -14.15 -3.61
C ALA A 34 10.92 -14.40 -2.09
N VAL A 35 9.99 -13.87 -1.31
CA VAL A 35 9.96 -14.10 0.14
C VAL A 35 9.43 -15.51 0.38
N ALA A 36 10.33 -16.46 0.62
CA ALA A 36 9.97 -17.83 0.99
C ALA A 36 9.35 -17.90 2.40
N PRO A 37 8.33 -18.74 2.63
CA PRO A 37 7.72 -18.91 3.95
C PRO A 37 8.72 -19.53 4.95
N ARG A 38 8.68 -19.07 6.20
CA ARG A 38 9.36 -19.74 7.34
C ARG A 38 8.33 -20.50 8.17
N SER A 39 8.66 -21.78 8.42
CA SER A 39 7.99 -22.84 9.21
C SER A 39 6.70 -23.47 8.66
N GLU A 40 6.82 -24.76 8.29
CA GLU A 40 5.77 -25.72 7.95
C GLU A 40 5.15 -26.31 9.22
N ASP A 41 4.47 -25.50 10.05
CA ASP A 41 3.76 -26.03 11.22
C ASP A 41 2.27 -26.25 10.85
N PRO A 42 1.82 -27.49 10.59
CA PRO A 42 0.47 -27.77 10.09
C PRO A 42 -0.65 -27.41 11.08
N GLU A 43 -0.34 -27.24 12.37
CA GLU A 43 -1.29 -26.75 13.38
C GLU A 43 -1.57 -25.24 13.28
N ARG A 44 -0.72 -24.46 12.58
CA ARG A 44 -0.97 -23.03 12.30
C ARG A 44 -1.90 -22.77 11.11
N ALA A 45 -2.25 -23.80 10.34
CA ALA A 45 -3.06 -23.66 9.12
C ALA A 45 -4.55 -23.43 9.41
N ASP A 46 -5.02 -23.70 10.62
CA ASP A 46 -6.37 -23.40 11.07
C ASP A 46 -6.29 -22.48 12.30
N ASP A 47 -6.33 -21.17 12.05
CA ASP A 47 -6.32 -20.13 13.08
C ASP A 47 -7.69 -19.47 13.18
N PRO A 48 -8.63 -20.10 13.93
CA PRO A 48 -9.99 -19.59 14.04
C PRO A 48 -10.04 -18.22 14.73
N ASP A 49 -9.09 -17.92 15.62
CA ASP A 49 -9.08 -16.66 16.36
C ASP A 49 -8.76 -15.46 15.45
N LEU A 50 -7.76 -15.58 14.57
CA LEU A 50 -7.48 -14.56 13.57
C LEU A 50 -8.60 -14.48 12.53
N ARG A 51 -9.08 -15.64 12.06
CA ARG A 51 -10.20 -15.70 11.11
C ARG A 51 -11.43 -14.96 11.64
N ASP A 52 -11.78 -15.18 12.90
CA ASP A 52 -12.91 -14.53 13.57
C ASP A 52 -12.70 -13.02 13.75
N GLN A 53 -11.46 -12.58 14.06
CA GLN A 53 -11.13 -11.16 14.11
C GLN A 53 -11.34 -10.48 12.75
N LEU A 54 -10.87 -11.10 11.67
CA LEU A 54 -11.00 -10.58 10.31
C LEU A 54 -12.44 -10.66 9.79
N ALA A 55 -13.21 -11.69 10.16
CA ALA A 55 -14.63 -11.77 9.86
C ALA A 55 -15.42 -10.63 10.53
N ARG A 56 -15.11 -10.32 11.80
CA ARG A 56 -15.70 -9.15 12.47
C ARG A 56 -15.35 -7.83 11.80
N LEU A 57 -14.12 -7.68 11.29
CA LEU A 57 -13.75 -6.53 10.47
C LEU A 57 -14.63 -6.46 9.22
N ALA A 58 -14.82 -7.57 8.52
CA ALA A 58 -15.64 -7.63 7.31
C ALA A 58 -17.13 -7.31 7.55
N GLU A 59 -17.62 -7.55 8.77
CA GLU A 59 -18.97 -7.16 9.19
C GLU A 59 -19.08 -5.68 9.60
N SER A 60 -17.95 -4.98 9.74
CA SER A 60 -17.95 -3.58 10.17
C SER A 60 -18.65 -2.70 9.15
N LYS A 61 -19.66 -1.98 9.63
CA LYS A 61 -20.36 -0.92 8.89
C LYS A 61 -19.66 0.43 9.04
N GLY A 62 -18.52 0.44 9.73
CA GLY A 62 -17.66 1.58 9.94
C GLY A 62 -16.92 1.93 8.66
N SER A 63 -16.81 3.22 8.40
CA SER A 63 -15.81 3.76 7.49
C SER A 63 -15.37 5.10 8.07
N PRO A 64 -14.12 5.53 7.89
CA PRO A 64 -13.70 6.86 8.32
C PRO A 64 -14.67 7.94 7.85
N LEU A 65 -15.05 8.85 8.75
CA LEU A 65 -16.02 9.91 8.47
C LEU A 65 -15.63 10.77 7.25
N TRP A 66 -14.34 10.89 6.95
CA TRP A 66 -13.86 11.64 5.78
C TRP A 66 -14.09 10.89 4.46
N LEU A 67 -14.06 9.55 4.44
CA LEU A 67 -14.43 8.75 3.27
C LEU A 67 -15.95 8.80 3.00
N ARG A 68 -16.77 8.86 4.06
CA ARG A 68 -18.23 9.06 3.96
C ARG A 68 -18.67 10.40 3.37
N ARG A 69 -17.84 11.43 3.48
CA ARG A 69 -18.15 12.78 2.96
C ARG A 69 -18.04 12.85 1.44
N ALA A 70 -17.22 11.99 0.85
CA ALA A 70 -17.09 11.87 -0.60
C ALA A 70 -18.20 10.98 -1.14
N LYS A 71 -19.35 11.55 -1.49
CA LYS A 71 -20.34 10.85 -2.32
C LYS A 71 -20.15 11.25 -3.77
N ALA A 72 -20.31 10.30 -4.68
CA ALA A 72 -20.47 10.63 -6.09
C ALA A 72 -21.64 11.62 -6.23
N ARG A 73 -21.47 12.65 -7.06
CA ARG A 73 -22.62 13.47 -7.47
C ARG A 73 -23.57 12.57 -8.26
N GLY A 74 -24.88 12.81 -8.16
CA GLY A 74 -25.90 11.90 -8.73
C GLY A 74 -25.81 11.70 -10.26
N ASP A 75 -25.02 12.52 -10.96
CA ASP A 75 -24.74 12.49 -12.39
C ASP A 75 -23.32 11.99 -12.73
N ALA A 76 -22.48 11.68 -11.73
CA ALA A 76 -21.12 11.25 -11.97
C ALA A 76 -21.08 9.81 -12.49
N VAL A 77 -20.33 9.58 -13.57
CA VAL A 77 -19.96 8.23 -13.99
C VAL A 77 -18.99 7.67 -12.96
N VAL A 78 -19.47 6.72 -12.17
CA VAL A 78 -18.69 5.99 -11.16
C VAL A 78 -18.23 4.68 -11.77
N ARG A 79 -16.96 4.33 -11.54
CA ARG A 79 -16.40 3.04 -11.93
C ARG A 79 -16.25 2.18 -10.69
N ASP A 80 -16.65 0.92 -10.75
CA ASP A 80 -16.44 -0.02 -9.65
C ASP A 80 -15.01 -0.55 -9.69
N ALA A 81 -14.40 -0.70 -8.52
CA ALA A 81 -13.09 -1.29 -8.34
C ALA A 81 -13.04 -2.09 -7.04
N ALA A 82 -12.23 -3.13 -6.97
CA ALA A 82 -12.10 -3.96 -5.79
C ALA A 82 -10.64 -4.06 -5.37
N VAL A 83 -10.39 -4.17 -4.07
CA VAL A 83 -9.05 -4.38 -3.52
C VAL A 83 -9.05 -5.50 -2.51
N LEU A 84 -7.99 -6.30 -2.46
CA LEU A 84 -7.86 -7.42 -1.54
C LEU A 84 -7.00 -7.04 -0.33
N MET A 85 -7.62 -6.98 0.84
CA MET A 85 -6.93 -6.94 2.13
C MET A 85 -6.60 -8.37 2.56
N LEU A 86 -5.48 -8.90 2.06
CA LEU A 86 -5.07 -10.28 2.32
C LEU A 86 -4.16 -10.38 3.55
N PHE A 87 -4.67 -10.95 4.64
CA PHE A 87 -3.94 -11.17 5.88
C PHE A 87 -3.41 -12.59 5.97
N GLY A 88 -2.17 -12.75 6.41
CA GLY A 88 -1.55 -14.05 6.65
C GLY A 88 -0.70 -14.06 7.92
N ARG A 89 0.05 -15.14 8.13
CA ARG A 89 1.03 -15.28 9.24
C ARG A 89 2.43 -15.59 8.74
N GLY A 90 3.43 -15.23 9.55
CA GLY A 90 4.85 -15.40 9.25
C GLY A 90 5.57 -14.09 8.93
N GLY A 91 4.89 -12.96 9.15
CA GLY A 91 5.46 -11.64 9.06
C GLY A 91 6.41 -11.37 10.22
N ALA A 92 7.55 -10.75 9.92
CA ALA A 92 8.47 -10.25 10.93
C ALA A 92 8.67 -8.74 10.73
N PRO A 93 8.58 -7.93 11.81
CA PRO A 93 8.76 -6.50 11.70
C PRO A 93 10.16 -6.14 11.21
N ARG A 94 10.22 -5.21 10.26
CA ARG A 94 11.47 -4.73 9.67
C ARG A 94 12.02 -3.54 10.44
N THR A 95 11.17 -2.71 11.06
CA THR A 95 11.63 -1.53 11.81
C THR A 95 11.83 -1.82 13.30
N ASP A 96 12.69 -1.03 13.96
CA ASP A 96 12.85 -1.10 15.42
C ASP A 96 11.55 -0.76 16.15
N ALA A 97 10.78 0.19 15.60
CA ALA A 97 9.48 0.54 16.16
C ALA A 97 8.47 -0.61 16.04
N GLY A 98 8.47 -1.33 14.92
CA GLY A 98 7.65 -2.53 14.75
C GLY A 98 8.03 -3.63 15.75
N ARG A 99 9.32 -3.89 15.94
CA ARG A 99 9.80 -4.81 16.99
C ARG A 99 9.34 -4.40 18.39
N ALA A 100 9.34 -3.10 18.69
CA ALA A 100 8.86 -2.58 19.97
C ALA A 100 7.35 -2.74 20.17
N ALA A 101 6.57 -2.91 19.10
CA ALA A 101 5.12 -3.13 19.16
C ALA A 101 4.73 -4.61 19.37
N LEU A 102 5.67 -5.56 19.27
CA LEU A 102 5.39 -6.99 19.38
C LEU A 102 4.67 -7.39 20.68
N PRO A 103 5.07 -6.93 21.89
CA PRO A 103 4.38 -7.32 23.13
C PRO A 103 2.89 -6.98 23.11
N HIS A 104 2.50 -5.85 22.51
CA HIS A 104 1.10 -5.46 22.37
C HIS A 104 0.31 -6.39 21.44
N LEU A 105 0.94 -6.87 20.38
CA LEU A 105 0.31 -7.78 19.43
C LEU A 105 0.33 -9.23 19.91
N GLU A 106 1.31 -9.61 20.74
CA GLU A 106 1.36 -10.91 21.42
C GLU A 106 0.15 -11.09 22.33
N GLU A 107 -0.22 -10.06 23.10
CA GLU A 107 -1.44 -10.06 23.93
C GLU A 107 -2.73 -10.25 23.12
N LYS A 108 -2.69 -9.93 21.82
CA LYS A 108 -3.81 -10.06 20.88
C LYS A 108 -3.74 -11.34 20.03
N GLY A 109 -2.67 -12.12 20.17
CA GLY A 109 -2.44 -13.32 19.37
C GLY A 109 -2.07 -13.07 17.91
N VAL A 110 -1.63 -11.84 17.55
CA VAL A 110 -1.43 -11.40 16.14
C VAL A 110 -0.03 -10.83 15.88
N ALA A 111 0.97 -11.19 16.69
CA ALA A 111 2.33 -10.64 16.61
C ALA A 111 3.05 -10.94 15.28
N ASP A 112 2.74 -12.06 14.63
CA ASP A 112 3.33 -12.51 13.37
C ASP A 112 2.39 -12.36 12.17
N VAL A 113 1.29 -11.62 12.34
CA VAL A 113 0.36 -11.33 11.25
C VAL A 113 0.98 -10.32 10.29
N ASP A 114 0.77 -10.54 9.00
CA ASP A 114 1.13 -9.61 7.93
C ASP A 114 -0.02 -9.39 6.95
N ILE A 115 0.14 -8.38 6.11
CA ILE A 115 -0.76 -8.04 5.02
C ILE A 115 0.00 -7.88 3.72
N VAL A 116 -0.59 -8.32 2.60
CA VAL A 116 -0.01 -8.11 1.28
C VAL A 116 -0.27 -6.69 0.79
N LEU A 117 0.81 -6.01 0.40
CA LEU A 117 0.78 -4.72 -0.28
C LEU A 117 1.70 -4.76 -1.50
N LEU A 118 1.40 -3.98 -2.52
CA LEU A 118 2.27 -3.77 -3.67
C LEU A 118 2.63 -2.30 -3.82
N GLN A 119 3.78 -2.05 -4.44
CA GLN A 119 4.20 -0.73 -4.85
C GLN A 119 4.18 -0.66 -6.37
N ARG A 120 3.42 0.30 -6.91
CA ARG A 120 3.31 0.50 -8.36
C ARG A 120 4.62 1.00 -8.96
N ALA A 121 4.91 0.62 -10.21
CA ALA A 121 6.08 1.09 -10.92
C ALA A 121 6.12 2.63 -11.02
N SER A 122 7.27 3.24 -10.76
CA SER A 122 7.44 4.71 -10.82
C SER A 122 7.31 5.29 -12.23
N THR A 123 7.36 4.43 -13.25
CA THR A 123 7.21 4.75 -14.67
C THR A 123 5.76 4.88 -15.13
N LEU A 124 4.79 4.51 -14.29
CA LEU A 124 3.37 4.59 -14.63
C LEU A 124 2.85 6.02 -14.70
N ARG A 125 1.94 6.26 -15.65
CA ARG A 125 1.30 7.58 -15.85
C ARG A 125 0.35 7.98 -14.72
N LEU A 126 -0.12 7.00 -13.94
CA LEU A 126 -1.03 7.19 -12.82
C LEU A 126 -0.45 6.49 -11.59
N HIS A 127 -0.42 7.22 -10.46
CA HIS A 127 -0.02 6.70 -9.16
C HIS A 127 1.40 6.06 -9.10
N PRO A 128 2.43 6.68 -9.70
CA PRO A 128 3.78 6.13 -9.69
C PRO A 128 4.31 6.00 -8.25
N GLY A 129 4.88 4.83 -7.90
CA GLY A 129 5.47 4.58 -6.59
C GLY A 129 4.47 4.48 -5.43
N GLN A 130 3.16 4.60 -5.70
CA GLN A 130 2.13 4.54 -4.67
C GLN A 130 1.94 3.09 -4.18
N VAL A 131 1.80 2.94 -2.87
CA VAL A 131 1.54 1.64 -2.24
C VAL A 131 0.04 1.37 -2.17
N ALA A 132 -0.36 0.19 -2.59
CA ALA A 132 -1.75 -0.25 -2.67
C ALA A 132 -1.91 -1.69 -2.18
N PHE A 133 -3.14 -2.06 -1.86
CA PHE A 133 -3.54 -3.47 -1.89
C PHE A 133 -3.54 -3.96 -3.34
N PRO A 134 -3.36 -5.28 -3.59
CA PRO A 134 -3.69 -5.86 -4.88
C PRO A 134 -5.14 -5.55 -5.25
N GLY A 135 -5.40 -5.14 -6.48
CA GLY A 135 -6.73 -4.75 -6.89
C GLY A 135 -6.80 -3.74 -8.02
N GLY A 136 -7.96 -3.68 -8.64
CA GLY A 136 -8.18 -2.90 -9.86
C GLY A 136 -9.65 -2.68 -10.17
N GLY A 137 -9.92 -2.24 -11.40
CA GLY A 137 -11.27 -2.02 -11.90
C GLY A 137 -12.03 -3.34 -12.01
N ARG A 138 -13.36 -3.29 -11.82
CA ARG A 138 -14.20 -4.44 -12.13
C ARG A 138 -14.33 -4.57 -13.64
N ASP A 139 -14.01 -5.75 -14.16
CA ASP A 139 -14.21 -6.11 -15.56
C ASP A 139 -15.63 -6.65 -15.82
N PRO A 140 -16.14 -6.56 -17.06
CA PRO A 140 -17.45 -7.11 -17.42
C PRO A 140 -17.61 -8.60 -17.11
N GLU A 141 -16.52 -9.35 -17.14
CA GLU A 141 -16.43 -10.78 -16.86
C GLU A 141 -16.43 -11.11 -15.36
N ASP A 142 -16.15 -10.13 -14.49
CA ASP A 142 -16.13 -10.32 -13.04
C ASP A 142 -17.58 -10.47 -12.51
N ASP A 143 -17.92 -11.65 -12.01
CA ASP A 143 -19.25 -11.95 -11.47
C ASP A 143 -19.58 -11.18 -10.18
N SER A 144 -18.55 -10.65 -9.51
CA SER A 144 -18.62 -10.00 -8.21
C SER A 144 -17.38 -9.13 -7.97
N MET A 145 -17.45 -8.24 -6.96
CA MET A 145 -16.27 -7.50 -6.50
C MET A 145 -15.20 -8.41 -5.88
N VAL A 146 -15.62 -9.56 -5.33
CA VAL A 146 -14.69 -10.58 -4.83
C VAL A 146 -13.90 -11.19 -5.98
N ALA A 147 -14.58 -11.57 -7.07
CA ALA A 147 -13.91 -12.10 -8.26
C ALA A 147 -12.91 -11.10 -8.84
N ALA A 148 -13.30 -9.83 -8.95
CA ALA A 148 -12.39 -8.76 -9.39
C ALA A 148 -11.14 -8.67 -8.49
N ALA A 149 -11.31 -8.60 -7.17
CA ALA A 149 -10.17 -8.50 -6.25
C ALA A 149 -9.24 -9.72 -6.32
N LEU A 150 -9.79 -10.92 -6.48
CA LEU A 150 -9.00 -12.16 -6.58
C LEU A 150 -8.27 -12.27 -7.91
N ARG A 151 -8.92 -11.91 -9.03
CA ARG A 151 -8.28 -11.86 -10.36
C ARG A 151 -7.09 -10.90 -10.34
N GLU A 152 -7.29 -9.68 -9.87
CA GLU A 152 -6.24 -8.66 -9.78
C GLU A 152 -5.10 -9.11 -8.85
N ALA A 153 -5.42 -9.77 -7.73
CA ALA A 153 -4.41 -10.32 -6.83
C ALA A 153 -3.57 -11.45 -7.48
N GLU A 154 -4.18 -12.27 -8.34
CA GLU A 154 -3.48 -13.25 -9.16
C GLU A 154 -2.58 -12.56 -10.19
N GLU A 155 -3.12 -11.59 -10.92
CA GLU A 155 -2.45 -10.86 -11.99
C GLU A 155 -1.31 -9.97 -11.52
N GLU A 156 -1.43 -9.30 -10.37
CA GLU A 156 -0.42 -8.35 -9.87
C GLU A 156 0.61 -9.01 -8.93
N ALA A 157 0.19 -10.02 -8.17
CA ALA A 157 0.97 -10.57 -7.05
C ALA A 157 1.14 -12.10 -7.07
N GLY A 158 0.55 -12.81 -8.05
CA GLY A 158 0.62 -14.27 -8.14
C GLY A 158 -0.19 -15.02 -7.10
N ILE A 159 -1.12 -14.35 -6.43
CA ILE A 159 -1.91 -14.95 -5.36
C ILE A 159 -2.93 -15.89 -5.99
N VAL A 160 -2.78 -17.19 -5.73
CA VAL A 160 -3.71 -18.21 -6.23
C VAL A 160 -5.08 -18.01 -5.58
N PRO A 161 -6.16 -17.72 -6.33
CA PRO A 161 -7.47 -17.41 -5.76
C PRO A 161 -8.00 -18.49 -4.81
N ALA A 162 -7.78 -19.76 -5.14
CA ALA A 162 -8.20 -20.90 -4.31
C ALA A 162 -7.47 -21.03 -2.97
N SER A 163 -6.36 -20.30 -2.77
CA SER A 163 -5.63 -20.26 -1.49
C SER A 163 -6.16 -19.19 -0.54
N VAL A 164 -7.04 -18.30 -1.01
CA VAL A 164 -7.60 -17.19 -0.23
C VAL A 164 -8.97 -17.60 0.30
N ASP A 165 -9.11 -17.52 1.61
CA ASP A 165 -10.39 -17.65 2.28
C ASP A 165 -11.03 -16.27 2.45
N VAL A 166 -12.07 -16.00 1.66
CA VAL A 166 -12.76 -14.71 1.65
C VAL A 166 -13.76 -14.64 2.81
N LEU A 167 -13.54 -13.69 3.71
CA LEU A 167 -14.33 -13.54 4.94
C LEU A 167 -15.48 -12.54 4.79
N GLY A 168 -15.38 -11.63 3.82
CA GLY A 168 -16.44 -10.68 3.50
C GLY A 168 -15.90 -9.42 2.84
N GLN A 169 -16.69 -8.34 2.86
CA GLN A 169 -16.39 -7.10 2.17
C GLN A 169 -16.79 -5.91 3.06
N LEU A 170 -15.94 -4.89 3.12
CA LEU A 170 -16.28 -3.62 3.74
C LEU A 170 -17.21 -2.82 2.82
N GLU A 171 -17.91 -1.84 3.40
CA GLU A 171 -18.75 -0.91 2.63
C GLU A 171 -17.90 -0.17 1.56
N PRO A 172 -18.43 0.01 0.33
CA PRO A 172 -17.68 0.66 -0.74
C PRO A 172 -17.33 2.12 -0.42
N LEU A 173 -16.14 2.53 -0.85
CA LEU A 173 -15.56 3.84 -0.57
C LEU A 173 -15.32 4.59 -1.88
N TYR A 174 -15.93 5.76 -2.02
CA TYR A 174 -15.77 6.57 -3.23
C TYR A 174 -14.53 7.46 -3.16
N ILE A 175 -13.74 7.45 -4.23
CA ILE A 175 -12.51 8.24 -4.38
C ILE A 175 -12.78 9.36 -5.41
N PRO A 176 -12.95 10.62 -4.99
CA PRO A 176 -13.33 11.70 -5.91
C PRO A 176 -12.34 11.96 -7.04
N VAL A 177 -11.03 11.83 -6.77
CA VAL A 177 -9.98 12.15 -7.74
C VAL A 177 -9.94 11.16 -8.91
N SER A 178 -10.26 9.89 -8.67
CA SER A 178 -10.27 8.83 -9.69
C SER A 178 -11.68 8.44 -10.16
N ARG A 179 -12.72 8.85 -9.42
CA ARG A 179 -14.12 8.45 -9.60
C ARG A 179 -14.36 6.95 -9.47
N PHE A 180 -13.47 6.25 -8.77
CA PHE A 180 -13.70 4.86 -8.39
C PHE A 180 -14.55 4.78 -7.13
N GLN A 181 -15.44 3.79 -7.10
CA GLN A 181 -16.06 3.25 -5.90
C GLN A 181 -15.35 1.95 -5.59
N VAL A 182 -14.51 1.96 -4.56
CA VAL A 182 -13.62 0.86 -4.22
C VAL A 182 -14.25 0.02 -3.13
N THR A 183 -14.39 -1.28 -3.35
CA THR A 183 -14.85 -2.26 -2.36
C THR A 183 -13.66 -3.03 -1.79
N PRO A 184 -13.32 -2.86 -0.50
CA PRO A 184 -12.29 -3.67 0.14
C PRO A 184 -12.83 -5.07 0.47
N VAL A 185 -12.19 -6.10 -0.06
CA VAL A 185 -12.45 -7.51 0.21
C VAL A 185 -11.49 -7.97 1.31
N VAL A 186 -12.01 -8.57 2.37
CA VAL A 186 -11.19 -9.09 3.49
C VAL A 186 -10.91 -10.57 3.25
N GLY A 187 -9.63 -10.92 3.11
CA GLY A 187 -9.18 -12.29 2.88
C GLY A 187 -8.25 -12.77 4.00
N TYR A 188 -8.36 -14.05 4.33
CA TYR A 188 -7.44 -14.78 5.19
C TYR A 188 -6.63 -15.76 4.36
N TRP A 189 -5.31 -15.78 4.57
CA TRP A 189 -4.38 -16.66 3.88
C TRP A 189 -3.85 -17.71 4.86
N ALA A 190 -4.57 -18.84 4.94
CA ALA A 190 -4.28 -19.93 5.87
C ALA A 190 -2.87 -20.50 5.74
N VAL A 191 -2.42 -20.68 4.48
CA VAL A 191 -1.07 -21.12 4.16
C VAL A 191 -0.47 -20.11 3.19
N PRO A 192 0.19 -19.05 3.69
CA PRO A 192 0.75 -18.02 2.84
C PRO A 192 1.81 -18.57 1.89
N GLY A 193 1.60 -18.31 0.60
CA GLY A 193 2.53 -18.64 -0.47
C GLY A 193 3.61 -17.58 -0.68
N VAL A 194 4.39 -17.77 -1.74
CA VAL A 194 5.31 -16.76 -2.26
C VAL A 194 4.49 -15.68 -2.95
N VAL A 195 4.84 -14.42 -2.72
CA VAL A 195 4.37 -13.28 -3.52
C VAL A 195 5.47 -12.84 -4.48
N SER A 196 5.10 -12.43 -5.68
CA SER A 196 6.04 -11.92 -6.67
C SER A 196 5.37 -10.91 -7.58
N VAL A 197 6.16 -9.97 -8.12
CA VAL A 197 5.71 -9.10 -9.20
C VAL A 197 5.46 -9.96 -10.43
N MET A 198 4.25 -9.87 -10.99
CA MET A 198 3.87 -10.62 -12.19
C MET A 198 3.97 -9.79 -13.47
N ASP A 199 3.74 -8.48 -13.37
CA ASP A 199 4.01 -7.52 -14.44
C ASP A 199 4.82 -6.33 -13.92
N GLU A 200 6.09 -6.27 -14.31
CA GLU A 200 7.01 -5.17 -13.95
C GLU A 200 6.62 -3.83 -14.59
N ALA A 201 5.78 -3.84 -15.64
CA ALA A 201 5.23 -2.62 -16.21
C ALA A 201 4.22 -1.96 -15.27
N GLU A 202 3.57 -2.74 -14.40
CA GLU A 202 2.51 -2.27 -13.51
C GLU A 202 2.96 -2.15 -12.06
N SER A 203 3.77 -3.09 -11.58
CA SER A 203 4.25 -3.17 -10.20
C SER A 203 5.77 -3.19 -10.11
N TYR A 204 6.33 -2.43 -9.18
CA TYR A 204 7.76 -2.45 -8.86
C TYR A 204 8.11 -3.56 -7.86
N SER A 205 7.21 -3.82 -6.90
CA SER A 205 7.47 -4.79 -5.84
C SER A 205 6.19 -5.19 -5.12
N VAL A 206 6.17 -6.41 -4.57
CA VAL A 206 5.09 -6.94 -3.74
C VAL A 206 5.69 -7.36 -2.40
N TYR A 207 5.05 -6.95 -1.30
CA TYR A 207 5.53 -7.18 0.05
C TYR A 207 4.46 -7.79 0.93
N ARG A 208 4.90 -8.68 1.81
CA ARG A 208 4.18 -9.01 3.04
C ARG A 208 4.69 -8.08 4.13
N VAL A 209 3.83 -7.18 4.59
CA VAL A 209 4.14 -6.16 5.59
C VAL A 209 3.60 -6.60 6.93
N ALA A 210 4.47 -6.71 7.93
CA ALA A 210 4.08 -7.11 9.27
C ALA A 210 3.13 -6.07 9.89
N ILE A 211 2.04 -6.51 10.52
CA ILE A 211 1.12 -5.65 11.26
C ILE A 211 1.87 -4.89 12.36
N ALA A 212 2.87 -5.52 12.97
CA ALA A 212 3.78 -4.90 13.92
C ALA A 212 4.39 -3.58 13.40
N ASP A 213 4.85 -3.53 12.15
CA ASP A 213 5.37 -2.30 11.57
C ASP A 213 4.26 -1.26 11.35
N LEU A 214 3.05 -1.67 11.01
CA LEU A 214 1.93 -0.76 10.72
C LEU A 214 1.30 -0.16 11.98
N VAL A 215 1.25 -0.90 13.10
CA VAL A 215 0.65 -0.40 14.35
C VAL A 215 1.61 0.45 15.18
N ALA A 216 2.91 0.36 14.92
CA ALA A 216 3.94 1.04 15.70
C ALA A 216 3.80 2.58 15.60
N PRO A 217 3.67 3.32 16.71
CA PRO A 217 3.41 4.76 16.68
C PRO A 217 4.45 5.58 15.93
N ALA A 218 5.73 5.19 16.01
CA ALA A 218 6.82 5.91 15.34
C ALA A 218 6.87 5.66 13.82
N ASN A 219 6.17 4.64 13.32
CA ASN A 219 5.99 4.40 11.89
C ASN A 219 4.71 5.07 11.36
N ARG A 220 3.89 5.72 12.21
CA ARG A 220 2.61 6.33 11.82
C ARG A 220 2.70 7.84 11.87
N GLY A 221 1.97 8.47 10.96
CA GLY A 221 1.86 9.91 10.86
C GLY A 221 0.76 10.31 9.89
N SER A 222 0.76 11.57 9.51
CA SER A 222 -0.17 12.15 8.56
C SER A 222 0.58 12.66 7.34
N PHE A 223 -0.03 12.45 6.19
CA PHE A 223 0.40 13.04 4.93
C PHE A 223 -0.66 14.04 4.46
N SER A 224 -0.22 15.24 4.08
CA SER A 224 -1.11 16.30 3.61
C SER A 224 -0.85 16.62 2.15
N ARG A 225 -1.94 16.79 1.40
CA ARG A 225 -1.97 17.33 0.03
C ARG A 225 -2.65 18.69 0.07
N PRO A 226 -1.91 19.79 0.29
CA PRO A 226 -2.49 21.13 0.41
C PRO A 226 -3.23 21.56 -0.87
N ASP A 227 -2.76 21.10 -2.04
CA ASP A 227 -3.38 21.30 -3.35
C ASP A 227 -4.80 20.74 -3.44
N LEU A 228 -5.09 19.68 -2.68
CA LEU A 228 -6.39 19.03 -2.62
C LEU A 228 -7.13 19.30 -1.29
N ALA A 229 -6.53 20.07 -0.37
CA ALA A 229 -7.02 20.30 0.98
C ALA A 229 -7.41 19.01 1.74
N ILE A 230 -6.64 17.93 1.54
CA ILE A 230 -6.84 16.65 2.23
C ILE A 230 -5.62 16.31 3.09
N THR A 231 -5.89 15.73 4.25
CA THR A 231 -4.90 15.09 5.11
C THR A 231 -5.37 13.67 5.38
N THR A 232 -4.49 12.70 5.16
CA THR A 232 -4.74 11.28 5.39
C THR A 232 -3.71 10.72 6.35
N PRO A 233 -4.02 9.60 7.02
CA PRO A 233 -2.98 8.78 7.64
C PRO A 233 -1.90 8.42 6.63
N ALA A 234 -0.70 8.18 7.15
CA ALA A 234 0.44 7.68 6.44
C ALA A 234 1.26 6.75 7.35
N PHE A 235 1.98 5.83 6.72
CA PHE A 235 2.85 4.88 7.37
C PHE A 235 4.23 4.94 6.70
N ASP A 236 5.29 4.96 7.49
CA ASP A 236 6.66 4.75 7.06
C ASP A 236 7.17 3.46 7.71
N VAL A 237 7.11 2.36 6.95
CA VAL A 237 7.53 1.03 7.42
C VAL A 237 8.91 0.65 6.86
N GLY A 238 9.74 1.67 6.62
CA GLY A 238 11.10 1.53 6.10
C GLY A 238 11.13 1.37 4.58
N VAL A 239 10.84 0.17 4.08
CA VAL A 239 10.90 -0.11 2.64
C VAL A 239 9.71 0.44 1.86
N LEU A 240 8.64 0.80 2.56
CA LEU A 240 7.41 1.33 1.98
C LEU A 240 6.92 2.54 2.76
N LYS A 241 6.46 3.55 2.02
CA LYS A 241 5.61 4.60 2.56
C LYS A 241 4.19 4.39 2.06
N VAL A 242 3.26 4.10 2.97
CA VAL A 242 1.84 3.86 2.64
C VAL A 242 1.05 5.12 2.95
N TRP A 243 0.28 5.61 1.99
CA TRP A 243 -0.42 6.89 2.13
C TRP A 243 -1.70 6.97 1.29
N GLY A 244 -2.45 8.05 1.48
CA GLY A 244 -3.67 8.31 0.74
C GLY A 244 -4.78 7.32 1.08
N PHE A 245 -5.47 6.83 0.05
CA PHE A 245 -6.63 5.95 0.21
C PHE A 245 -6.28 4.62 0.91
N THR A 246 -5.21 3.96 0.47
CA THR A 246 -4.71 2.70 1.07
C THR A 246 -4.44 2.87 2.56
N ALA A 247 -3.72 3.93 2.93
CA ALA A 247 -3.43 4.22 4.34
C ALA A 247 -4.72 4.51 5.15
N GLY A 248 -5.72 5.14 4.54
CA GLY A 248 -7.02 5.36 5.16
C GLY A 248 -7.75 4.06 5.51
N ILE A 249 -7.74 3.07 4.61
CA ILE A 249 -8.32 1.74 4.87
C ILE A 249 -7.52 1.01 5.96
N LEU A 250 -6.18 1.02 5.88
CA LEU A 250 -5.32 0.38 6.88
C LEU A 250 -5.56 0.98 8.28
N ASP A 251 -5.52 2.31 8.39
CA ASP A 251 -5.76 3.04 9.64
C ASP A 251 -7.10 2.64 10.28
N PHE A 252 -8.17 2.62 9.48
CA PHE A 252 -9.48 2.16 9.92
C PHE A 252 -9.46 0.71 10.40
N ALA A 253 -8.92 -0.20 9.59
CA ALA A 253 -8.96 -1.63 9.90
C ALA A 253 -8.16 -1.94 11.17
N LEU A 254 -6.99 -1.33 11.34
CA LEU A 254 -6.15 -1.53 12.53
C LEU A 254 -6.82 -0.98 13.80
N ASP A 255 -7.53 0.15 13.71
CA ASP A 255 -8.31 0.71 14.81
C ASP A 255 -9.53 -0.17 15.12
N GLU A 256 -10.28 -0.62 14.11
CA GLU A 256 -11.49 -1.46 14.25
C GLU A 256 -11.18 -2.85 14.83
N LEU A 257 -10.06 -3.45 14.41
CA LEU A 257 -9.54 -4.70 14.96
C LEU A 257 -8.99 -4.52 16.39
N GLY A 258 -8.81 -3.28 16.84
CA GLY A 258 -8.21 -2.95 18.14
C GLY A 258 -6.73 -3.32 18.22
N TRP A 259 -6.03 -3.39 17.09
CA TRP A 259 -4.60 -3.71 17.00
C TRP A 259 -3.71 -2.46 17.08
N ALA A 260 -4.27 -1.30 16.76
CA ALA A 260 -3.58 -0.03 16.74
C ALA A 260 -3.11 0.42 18.14
N LEU A 261 -1.86 0.88 18.22
CA LEU A 261 -1.37 1.72 19.31
C LEU A 261 -1.67 3.20 19.04
N ASP A 262 -1.80 3.99 20.10
CA ASP A 262 -1.95 5.44 20.00
C ASP A 262 -0.73 6.07 19.32
N TRP A 263 -0.98 6.95 18.34
CA TRP A 263 0.05 7.60 17.53
C TRP A 263 -0.24 9.07 17.32
N ASP A 264 0.79 9.85 17.02
CA ASP A 264 0.66 11.30 16.84
C ASP A 264 0.10 11.63 15.45
N ARG A 265 -1.20 11.93 15.40
CA ARG A 265 -1.89 12.35 14.17
C ARG A 265 -1.36 13.67 13.57
N LYS A 266 -0.52 14.42 14.31
CA LYS A 266 0.12 15.64 13.82
C LYS A 266 1.54 15.41 13.31
N ALA A 267 2.14 14.26 13.58
CA ALA A 267 3.45 13.91 13.03
C ALA A 267 3.34 13.84 11.51
N ALA A 268 4.13 14.64 10.80
CA ALA A 268 4.14 14.63 9.35
C ALA A 268 5.05 13.51 8.85
N ILE A 269 4.59 12.78 7.84
CA ILE A 269 5.45 11.88 7.05
C ILE A 269 5.66 12.52 5.68
N ASP A 270 6.93 12.74 5.34
CA ASP A 270 7.31 13.26 4.03
C ASP A 270 7.24 12.15 2.98
N ILE A 271 6.53 12.44 1.89
CA ILE A 271 6.27 11.51 0.81
C ILE A 271 6.62 12.21 -0.49
N ASP A 272 7.52 11.60 -1.26
CA ASP A 272 7.82 12.02 -2.62
C ASP A 272 6.77 11.37 -3.53
N TYR A 273 5.88 12.17 -4.13
CA TYR A 273 4.73 11.72 -4.92
C TYR A 273 4.56 12.52 -6.21
#